data_AF-A0A6J5WVN3-F1
#
_entry.id   AF-A0A6J5WVN3-F1
#
_cell.length_a   1.000
_cell.length_b   1.000
_cell.length_c   1.000
_cell.angle_alpha   90.00
_cell.angle_beta   90.00
_cell.angle_gamma   90.00
#
_symmetry.space_group_name_H-M   'P 1'
#
loop_
_entity.id
_entity.type
_entity.pdbx_description
1 polymer ?
#
loop_
_entity_poly.entity_id
_entity_poly.type
_entity_poly.pdbx_seq_one_letter_code
_entity_poly.pdbx_strand_id
1 'polypeptide(L)'
;MTEGCDASILLDSSKNIITEERSVPNQNSARGCYIFSSSGGPNWEVPLGRRDSRGASLSGSNNNIPAPNNTFQTILTKFKRQKLNIVDLVALSGSHTIGNARCTSFRQRLYNQSGNRLADFTLDQKYAAQLRTRCPRSGGDQTLFFLDFVSPTKFDNSYFKNLLASKGLLNSDEILITKSQVTKQLVQQYAENTELFFE
;
A
#
# COMPACT_ATOMS: atom_id res chain seq x y z
N MET A 1 6.00 9.75 0.76
CA MET A 1 6.49 11.11 1.03
C MET A 1 7.49 11.49 -0.04
N THR A 2 7.28 12.63 -0.68
CA THR A 2 8.14 13.15 -1.75
C THR A 2 9.27 13.97 -1.16
N GLU A 3 8.93 15.00 -0.39
CA GLU A 3 9.85 15.93 0.30
C GLU A 3 9.47 16.13 1.79
N GLY A 4 8.63 15.24 2.34
CA GLY A 4 8.13 15.30 3.73
C GLY A 4 6.60 15.44 3.80
N CYS A 5 6.11 15.97 4.91
CA CYS A 5 4.69 16.24 5.15
C CYS A 5 4.41 17.75 5.01
N ASP A 6 4.51 18.27 3.80
CA ASP A 6 4.53 19.70 3.49
C ASP A 6 3.37 20.14 2.57
N ALA A 7 2.34 19.31 2.42
CA ALA A 7 1.18 19.55 1.56
C ALA A 7 1.50 19.76 0.06
N SER A 8 2.71 19.46 -0.40
CA SER A 8 3.14 19.61 -1.81
C SER A 8 2.26 18.85 -2.81
N ILE A 9 1.71 17.69 -2.41
CA ILE A 9 0.77 16.90 -3.22
C ILE A 9 -0.53 17.64 -3.56
N LEU A 10 -0.91 18.65 -2.77
CA LEU A 10 -2.14 19.43 -2.96
C LEU A 10 -1.96 20.62 -3.92
N LEU A 11 -0.75 20.85 -4.41
CA LEU A 11 -0.47 21.98 -5.29
C LEU A 11 -0.87 21.66 -6.73
N ASP A 12 -1.77 22.49 -7.27
CA ASP A 12 -2.18 22.43 -8.66
C ASP A 12 -1.06 22.87 -9.63
N SER A 13 -1.16 22.37 -10.87
CA SER A 13 -0.26 22.80 -11.94
C SER A 13 -0.41 24.29 -12.23
N SER A 14 0.72 24.99 -12.32
CA SER A 14 0.78 26.41 -12.69
C SER A 14 1.99 26.67 -13.60
N LYS A 15 2.24 27.93 -14.00
CA LYS A 15 3.37 28.29 -14.88
C LYS A 15 4.72 27.75 -14.38
N ASN A 16 4.90 27.63 -13.06
CA ASN A 16 6.15 27.19 -12.43
C ASN A 16 6.02 25.91 -11.59
N ILE A 17 4.84 25.28 -11.54
CA ILE A 17 4.58 24.10 -10.71
C ILE A 17 4.05 22.97 -11.58
N ILE A 18 4.70 21.82 -11.50
CA ILE A 18 4.19 20.56 -12.04
C ILE A 18 3.64 19.76 -10.85
N THR A 19 2.32 19.57 -10.82
CA THR A 19 1.63 18.89 -9.72
C THR A 19 2.10 17.44 -9.54
N GLU A 20 2.15 16.98 -8.29
CA GLU A 20 2.44 15.58 -7.98
C GLU A 20 1.26 14.66 -8.34
N GLU A 21 0.05 15.18 -8.55
CA GLU A 21 -1.12 14.39 -8.96
C GLU A 21 -0.90 13.66 -10.30
N ARG A 22 -0.02 14.20 -11.15
CA ARG A 22 0.37 13.61 -12.44
C ARG A 22 1.45 12.54 -12.32
N SER A 23 1.99 12.29 -11.13
CA SER A 23 2.99 11.23 -10.92
C SER A 23 2.36 9.85 -11.07
N VAL A 24 3.16 8.87 -11.49
CA VAL A 24 2.74 7.47 -11.65
C VAL A 24 1.95 6.93 -10.44
N PRO A 25 2.37 7.13 -9.18
CA PRO A 25 1.62 6.64 -8.02
C PRO A 25 0.28 7.37 -7.78
N ASN A 26 0.13 8.63 -8.22
CA ASN A 26 -1.05 9.45 -7.91
C ASN A 26 -2.07 9.48 -9.06
N GLN A 27 -1.61 9.41 -10.30
CA GLN A 27 -2.46 9.57 -11.47
C GLN A 27 -3.52 8.47 -11.56
N ASN A 28 -4.80 8.89 -11.65
CA ASN A 28 -5.96 8.00 -11.63
C ASN A 28 -6.02 7.10 -10.37
N SER A 29 -5.44 7.54 -9.25
CA SER A 29 -5.28 6.73 -8.04
C SER A 29 -5.60 7.54 -6.78
N ALA A 30 -4.85 8.62 -6.54
CA ALA A 30 -5.07 9.52 -5.43
C ALA A 30 -6.46 10.17 -5.55
N ARG A 31 -7.18 10.22 -4.43
CA ARG A 31 -8.54 10.77 -4.35
C ARG A 31 -8.82 11.29 -2.95
N GLY A 32 -9.86 12.12 -2.82
CA GLY A 32 -10.27 12.73 -1.56
C GLY A 32 -10.50 11.73 -0.41
N CYS A 33 -10.27 12.22 0.80
CA CYS A 33 -10.38 11.48 2.05
C CYS A 33 -11.85 11.37 2.50
N TYR A 34 -12.31 10.15 2.77
CA TYR A 34 -13.48 9.92 3.63
C TYR A 34 -13.00 9.98 5.10
N ILE A 35 -13.82 10.49 6.01
CA ILE A 35 -13.47 10.72 7.43
C ILE A 35 -12.95 9.41 8.08
N PHE A 36 -11.64 9.33 8.31
CA PHE A 36 -10.95 8.16 8.90
C PHE A 36 -11.29 7.90 10.38
N SER A 37 -11.75 8.92 11.11
CA SER A 37 -12.00 8.83 12.56
C SER A 37 -13.14 7.87 12.93
N SER A 38 -13.95 7.43 11.96
CA SER A 38 -15.06 6.50 12.17
C SER A 38 -14.72 5.04 11.83
N SER A 39 -13.47 4.75 11.44
CA SER A 39 -13.07 3.41 10.97
C SER A 39 -12.59 2.48 12.11
N GLY A 40 -12.53 2.95 13.35
CA GLY A 40 -12.24 2.11 14.53
C GLY A 40 -10.75 1.85 14.82
N GLY A 41 -9.85 2.63 14.23
CA GLY A 41 -8.42 2.60 14.52
C GLY A 41 -8.05 3.32 15.83
N PRO A 42 -6.74 3.38 16.16
CA PRO A 42 -6.28 4.04 17.38
C PRO A 42 -6.51 5.56 17.32
N ASN A 43 -6.54 6.18 18.49
CA ASN A 43 -6.60 7.63 18.62
C ASN A 43 -5.26 8.12 19.18
N TRP A 44 -4.69 9.13 18.55
CA TRP A 44 -3.48 9.79 19.04
C TRP A 44 -3.49 11.27 18.66
N GLU A 45 -2.82 12.08 19.46
CA GLU A 45 -2.62 13.50 19.15
C GLU A 45 -1.50 13.63 18.11
N VAL A 46 -1.83 14.16 16.93
CA VAL A 46 -0.85 14.37 15.86
C VAL A 46 -0.05 15.64 16.15
N PRO A 47 1.30 15.59 16.17
CA PRO A 47 2.12 16.80 16.32
C PRO A 47 1.81 17.81 15.21
N LEU A 48 1.58 19.06 15.62
CA LEU A 48 1.25 20.19 14.74
C LEU A 48 2.45 21.11 14.51
N GLY A 49 2.27 22.15 13.69
CA GLY A 49 3.30 23.15 13.39
C GLY A 49 4.03 22.97 12.05
N ARG A 50 3.61 21.99 11.23
CA ARG A 50 4.05 21.89 9.84
C ARG A 50 3.57 23.09 9.04
N ARG A 51 4.34 23.48 8.02
CA ARG A 51 4.04 24.59 7.10
C ARG A 51 3.95 24.07 5.68
N ASP A 52 3.15 24.76 4.87
CA ASP A 52 2.90 24.35 3.49
C ASP A 52 4.06 24.72 2.58
N SER A 53 4.33 23.82 1.64
CA SER A 53 5.35 23.99 0.61
C SER A 53 4.96 25.05 -0.40
N ARG A 54 5.98 25.60 -1.08
CA ARG A 54 5.80 26.54 -2.20
C ARG A 54 5.99 25.87 -3.57
N GLY A 55 6.27 24.56 -3.59
CA GLY A 55 6.52 23.81 -4.80
C GLY A 55 6.15 22.33 -4.64
N ALA A 56 6.11 21.63 -5.76
CA ALA A 56 5.77 20.21 -5.85
C ALA A 56 6.92 19.44 -6.51
N SER A 57 7.07 18.15 -6.18
CA SER A 57 8.14 17.29 -6.70
C SER A 57 7.56 16.07 -7.42
N LEU A 58 7.23 16.24 -8.71
CA LEU A 58 6.77 15.12 -9.56
C LEU A 58 7.80 13.97 -9.59
N SER A 59 9.08 14.31 -9.77
CA SER A 59 10.18 13.33 -9.78
C SER A 59 10.36 12.70 -8.41
N GLY A 60 10.25 13.48 -7.32
CA GLY A 60 10.23 12.98 -5.96
C GLY A 60 9.13 11.94 -5.76
N SER A 61 7.91 12.20 -6.22
CA SER A 61 6.80 11.24 -6.16
C SER A 61 7.11 9.93 -6.88
N ASN A 62 7.56 10.01 -8.13
CA ASN A 62 7.90 8.82 -8.92
C ASN A 62 9.03 7.99 -8.30
N ASN A 63 10.00 8.66 -7.67
CA ASN A 63 11.19 7.99 -7.11
C ASN A 63 10.96 7.49 -5.68
N ASN A 64 10.18 8.19 -4.86
CA ASN A 64 10.06 7.97 -3.42
C ASN A 64 8.87 7.11 -3.01
N ILE A 65 7.80 7.04 -3.81
CA ILE A 65 6.64 6.21 -3.47
C ILE A 65 6.87 4.77 -3.95
N PRO A 66 6.77 3.75 -3.09
CA PRO A 66 6.91 2.35 -3.51
C PRO A 66 5.74 1.93 -4.41
N ALA A 67 6.05 1.18 -5.46
CA ALA A 67 5.02 0.56 -6.31
C ALA A 67 4.63 -0.82 -5.77
N PRO A 68 3.40 -1.31 -6.03
CA PRO A 68 2.90 -2.59 -5.49
C PRO A 68 3.66 -3.84 -5.98
N ASN A 69 4.51 -3.70 -7.01
CA ASN A 69 5.35 -4.75 -7.57
C ASN A 69 6.85 -4.53 -7.31
N ASN A 70 7.23 -3.54 -6.50
CA ASN A 70 8.62 -3.35 -6.11
C ASN A 70 9.10 -4.52 -5.23
N THR A 71 10.39 -4.84 -5.35
CA THR A 71 11.01 -5.86 -4.48
C THR A 71 11.08 -5.40 -3.04
N PHE A 72 11.19 -6.34 -2.09
CA PHE A 72 11.34 -6.05 -0.67
C PHE A 72 12.48 -5.06 -0.41
N GLN A 73 13.64 -5.30 -1.03
CA GLN A 73 14.81 -4.43 -0.86
C GLN A 73 14.55 -3.02 -1.41
N THR A 74 13.86 -2.90 -2.55
CA THR A 74 13.49 -1.59 -3.10
C THR A 74 12.58 -0.82 -2.14
N ILE A 75 11.55 -1.47 -1.60
CA ILE A 75 10.61 -0.85 -0.66
C ILE A 75 11.35 -0.43 0.61
N LEU A 76 12.13 -1.33 1.20
CA LEU A 76 12.92 -1.03 2.41
C LEU A 76 13.89 0.14 2.19
N THR A 77 14.57 0.21 1.04
CA THR A 77 15.44 1.34 0.69
C THR A 77 14.66 2.65 0.60
N LYS A 78 13.46 2.65 -0.01
CA LYS A 78 12.60 3.85 -0.08
C LYS A 78 12.15 4.31 1.31
N PHE A 79 11.79 3.38 2.20
CA PHE A 79 11.45 3.70 3.61
C PHE A 79 12.65 4.29 4.36
N LYS A 80 13.82 3.64 4.26
CA LYS A 80 15.06 4.14 4.89
C LYS A 80 15.44 5.55 4.43
N ARG A 81 15.22 5.88 3.16
CA ARG A 81 15.43 7.25 2.63
C ARG A 81 14.53 8.28 3.29
N GLN A 82 13.36 7.88 3.78
CA GLN A 82 12.44 8.71 4.56
C GLN A 82 12.68 8.60 6.07
N LYS A 83 13.83 8.04 6.49
CA LYS A 83 14.20 7.80 7.89
C LYS A 83 13.26 6.83 8.63
N LEU A 84 12.57 5.97 7.87
CA LEU A 84 11.70 4.93 8.40
C LEU A 84 12.42 3.57 8.38
N ASN A 85 12.29 2.82 9.45
CA ASN A 85 12.94 1.53 9.65
C ASN A 85 12.03 0.36 9.20
N ILE A 86 12.44 -0.87 9.54
CA ILE A 86 11.72 -2.09 9.15
C ILE A 86 10.41 -2.31 9.93
N VAL A 87 10.33 -1.83 11.17
CA VAL A 87 9.10 -1.84 11.98
C VAL A 87 8.09 -0.88 11.37
N ASP A 88 8.53 0.34 11.03
CA ASP A 88 7.71 1.34 10.34
C ASP A 88 7.16 0.81 9.01
N LEU A 89 7.97 0.07 8.25
CA LEU A 89 7.53 -0.59 7.03
C LEU A 89 6.34 -1.53 7.29
N VAL A 90 6.45 -2.44 8.25
CA VAL A 90 5.40 -3.42 8.53
C VAL A 90 4.15 -2.75 9.12
N ALA A 91 4.33 -1.83 10.08
CA ALA A 91 3.22 -1.12 10.71
C ALA A 91 2.45 -0.25 9.71
N LEU A 92 3.14 0.56 8.89
CA LEU A 92 2.50 1.43 7.91
C LEU A 92 1.86 0.66 6.75
N SER A 93 2.40 -0.51 6.39
CA SER A 93 1.72 -1.44 5.47
C SER A 93 0.37 -1.93 6.01
N GLY A 94 0.19 -1.95 7.33
CA GLY A 94 -1.09 -2.22 7.99
C GLY A 94 -2.23 -1.32 7.56
N SER A 95 -1.94 -0.12 7.03
CA SER A 95 -2.97 0.79 6.48
C SER A 95 -3.77 0.20 5.31
N HIS A 96 -3.27 -0.86 4.67
CA HIS A 96 -4.01 -1.64 3.68
C HIS A 96 -5.16 -2.48 4.29
N THR A 97 -5.40 -2.43 5.60
CA THR A 97 -6.65 -2.93 6.23
C THR A 97 -7.91 -2.21 5.73
N ILE A 98 -7.79 -1.01 5.16
CA ILE A 98 -8.90 -0.28 4.55
C ILE A 98 -8.57 0.17 3.13
N GLY A 99 -9.62 0.37 2.34
CA GLY A 99 -9.51 0.95 1.01
C GLY A 99 -9.48 -0.08 -0.11
N ASN A 100 -9.08 0.38 -1.30
CA ASN A 100 -9.21 -0.37 -2.54
C ASN A 100 -7.92 -0.32 -3.36
N ALA A 101 -7.67 -1.39 -4.11
CA ALA A 101 -6.69 -1.42 -5.19
C ALA A 101 -7.38 -1.68 -6.53
N ARG A 102 -6.79 -1.14 -7.59
CA ARG A 102 -7.20 -1.44 -8.97
C ARG A 102 -6.62 -2.77 -9.41
N CYS A 103 -7.32 -3.44 -10.33
CA CYS A 103 -6.81 -4.66 -10.97
C CYS A 103 -5.38 -4.48 -11.53
N THR A 104 -5.06 -3.33 -12.12
CA THR A 104 -3.70 -3.03 -12.63
C THR A 104 -2.60 -3.10 -11.58
N SER A 105 -2.90 -2.86 -10.30
CA SER A 105 -1.93 -2.85 -9.21
C SER A 105 -1.42 -4.25 -8.85
N PHE A 106 -2.21 -5.29 -9.10
CA PHE A 106 -1.89 -6.68 -8.72
C PHE A 106 -2.08 -7.71 -9.83
N ARG A 107 -2.56 -7.33 -11.03
CA ARG A 107 -2.80 -8.25 -12.16
C ARG A 107 -1.59 -9.12 -12.49
N GLN A 108 -0.38 -8.58 -12.35
CA GLN A 108 0.86 -9.34 -12.52
C GLN A 108 0.88 -10.60 -11.65
N ARG A 109 0.35 -10.55 -10.41
CA ARG A 109 0.25 -11.72 -9.53
C ARG A 109 -0.68 -12.79 -10.07
N LEU A 110 -1.73 -12.42 -10.78
CA LEU A 110 -2.70 -13.38 -11.28
C LEU A 110 -2.19 -14.15 -12.51
N TYR A 111 -1.24 -13.59 -13.26
CA TYR A 111 -0.93 -14.08 -14.61
C TYR A 111 0.55 -14.12 -15.00
N ASN A 112 1.44 -13.34 -14.38
CA ASN A 112 2.83 -13.24 -14.82
C ASN A 112 3.80 -12.64 -13.78
N GLN A 113 3.71 -13.01 -12.51
CA GLN A 113 4.49 -12.36 -11.45
C GLN A 113 5.99 -12.49 -11.67
N SER A 114 6.42 -13.69 -12.07
CA SER A 114 7.83 -14.04 -12.23
C SER A 114 8.29 -14.04 -13.70
N GLY A 115 7.50 -13.46 -14.62
CA GLY A 115 7.83 -13.46 -16.05
C GLY A 115 7.59 -14.79 -16.78
N ASN A 116 7.08 -15.81 -16.09
CA ASN A 116 6.85 -17.17 -16.60
C ASN A 116 5.43 -17.43 -17.12
N ARG A 117 4.58 -16.39 -17.21
CA ARG A 117 3.16 -16.47 -17.61
C ARG A 117 2.28 -17.32 -16.68
N LEU A 118 2.74 -17.54 -15.45
CA LEU A 118 2.01 -18.26 -14.41
C LEU A 118 1.56 -17.32 -13.28
N ALA A 119 0.61 -17.84 -12.50
CA ALA A 119 0.16 -17.24 -11.26
C ALA A 119 1.31 -17.14 -10.24
N ASP A 120 1.22 -16.15 -9.36
CA ASP A 120 1.99 -16.12 -8.13
C ASP A 120 1.50 -17.22 -7.19
N PHE A 121 2.39 -18.17 -6.88
CA PHE A 121 2.10 -19.27 -5.96
C PHE A 121 2.16 -18.87 -4.48
N THR A 122 2.64 -17.66 -4.18
CA THR A 122 2.55 -17.09 -2.82
C THR A 122 1.17 -16.52 -2.50
N LEU A 123 0.29 -16.44 -3.50
CA LEU A 123 -1.13 -16.10 -3.32
C LEU A 123 -1.95 -17.40 -3.22
N ASP A 124 -2.91 -17.46 -2.30
CA ASP A 124 -3.85 -18.58 -2.19
C ASP A 124 -4.55 -18.79 -3.53
N GLN A 125 -4.49 -20.02 -4.05
CA GLN A 125 -4.92 -20.28 -5.43
C GLN A 125 -6.43 -20.19 -5.61
N LYS A 126 -7.22 -20.46 -4.55
CA LYS A 126 -8.68 -20.28 -4.58
C LYS A 126 -9.02 -18.80 -4.60
N TYR A 127 -8.37 -18.00 -3.76
CA TYR A 127 -8.54 -16.56 -3.76
C TYR A 127 -8.08 -15.92 -5.08
N ALA A 128 -6.95 -16.37 -5.64
CA ALA A 128 -6.50 -15.95 -6.97
C ALA A 128 -7.55 -16.27 -8.05
N ALA A 129 -8.17 -17.46 -8.01
CA ALA A 129 -9.25 -17.81 -8.93
C ALA A 129 -10.47 -16.90 -8.78
N GLN A 130 -10.85 -16.53 -7.54
CA GLN A 130 -11.92 -15.55 -7.28
C GLN A 130 -11.58 -14.18 -7.87
N LEU A 131 -10.36 -13.68 -7.65
CA LEU A 131 -9.92 -12.39 -8.19
C LEU A 131 -9.96 -12.36 -9.73
N ARG A 132 -9.56 -13.46 -10.39
CA ARG A 132 -9.58 -13.58 -11.86
C ARG A 132 -10.97 -13.42 -12.48
N THR A 133 -12.05 -13.70 -11.74
CA THR A 133 -13.42 -13.52 -12.24
C THR A 133 -13.73 -12.07 -12.60
N ARG A 134 -13.08 -11.11 -11.91
CA ARG A 134 -13.30 -9.67 -12.08
C ARG A 134 -12.05 -8.90 -12.53
N CYS A 135 -10.89 -9.54 -12.55
CA CYS A 135 -9.61 -8.99 -12.99
C CYS A 135 -9.04 -9.86 -14.12
N PRO A 136 -9.56 -9.74 -15.36
CA PRO A 136 -9.12 -10.57 -16.49
C PRO A 136 -7.68 -10.24 -16.92
N ARG A 137 -7.11 -11.09 -17.80
CA ARG A 137 -5.76 -10.92 -18.38
C ARG A 137 -5.57 -9.57 -19.08
N SER A 138 -6.63 -9.04 -19.67
CA SER A 138 -6.67 -7.75 -20.35
C SER A 138 -8.03 -7.10 -20.11
N GLY A 139 -8.06 -5.78 -19.99
CA GLY A 139 -9.28 -5.02 -19.64
C GLY A 139 -9.62 -5.06 -18.15
N GLY A 140 -10.67 -4.32 -17.77
CA GLY A 140 -11.08 -4.21 -16.35
C GLY A 140 -10.05 -3.48 -15.47
N ASP A 141 -9.22 -2.62 -16.06
CA ASP A 141 -8.11 -1.94 -15.36
C ASP A 141 -8.57 -1.14 -14.15
N GLN A 142 -9.74 -0.51 -14.25
CA GLN A 142 -10.32 0.32 -13.20
C GLN A 142 -11.20 -0.46 -12.21
N THR A 143 -11.33 -1.79 -12.36
CA THR A 143 -12.08 -2.61 -11.41
C THR A 143 -11.40 -2.56 -10.05
N LEU A 144 -12.18 -2.17 -9.03
CA LEU A 144 -11.73 -2.04 -7.65
C LEU A 144 -11.92 -3.34 -6.87
N PHE A 145 -10.94 -3.62 -6.02
CA PHE A 145 -10.90 -4.73 -5.08
C PHE A 145 -10.55 -4.19 -3.71
N PHE A 146 -11.20 -4.69 -2.67
CA PHE A 146 -10.84 -4.34 -1.30
C PHE A 146 -9.44 -4.86 -0.98
N LEU A 147 -8.60 -4.01 -0.39
CA LEU A 147 -7.25 -4.42 0.05
C LEU A 147 -7.34 -5.47 1.17
N ASP A 148 -8.32 -5.29 2.07
CA ASP A 148 -8.79 -6.30 2.99
C ASP A 148 -10.26 -6.64 2.70
N PHE A 149 -10.52 -7.87 2.30
CA PHE A 149 -11.88 -8.34 2.01
C PHE A 149 -12.63 -8.81 3.26
N VAL A 150 -11.96 -8.98 4.40
CA VAL A 150 -12.55 -9.44 5.67
C VAL A 150 -13.28 -8.29 6.36
N SER A 151 -12.66 -7.11 6.44
CA SER A 151 -13.27 -5.92 7.03
C SER A 151 -12.96 -4.65 6.23
N PRO A 152 -13.55 -4.50 5.02
CA PRO A 152 -13.14 -3.48 4.03
C PRO A 152 -13.16 -2.01 4.47
N THR A 153 -13.90 -1.70 5.54
CA THR A 153 -14.10 -0.32 6.04
C THR A 153 -13.65 -0.13 7.49
N LYS A 154 -13.11 -1.18 8.12
CA LYS A 154 -12.66 -1.14 9.51
C LYS A 154 -11.15 -1.18 9.56
N PHE A 155 -10.56 -0.27 10.32
CA PHE A 155 -9.14 -0.28 10.57
C PHE A 155 -8.85 -1.25 11.71
N ASP A 156 -8.41 -2.47 11.39
CA ASP A 156 -8.01 -3.47 12.37
C ASP A 156 -6.86 -4.36 11.86
N ASN A 157 -6.57 -5.47 12.55
CA ASN A 157 -5.45 -6.34 12.21
C ASN A 157 -5.78 -7.48 11.23
N SER A 158 -6.98 -7.46 10.61
CA SER A 158 -7.39 -8.39 9.55
C SER A 158 -6.37 -8.46 8.40
N TYR A 159 -5.74 -7.33 8.07
CA TYR A 159 -4.70 -7.23 7.06
C TYR A 159 -3.59 -8.26 7.31
N PHE A 160 -3.04 -8.28 8.53
CA PHE A 160 -1.95 -9.20 8.89
C PHE A 160 -2.43 -10.66 8.91
N LYS A 161 -3.66 -10.92 9.36
CA LYS A 161 -4.28 -12.25 9.31
C LYS A 161 -4.43 -12.76 7.88
N ASN A 162 -4.78 -11.88 6.94
CA ASN A 162 -4.85 -12.21 5.52
C ASN A 162 -3.47 -12.57 4.96
N LEU A 163 -2.41 -11.86 5.35
CA LEU A 163 -1.05 -12.22 4.93
C LEU A 163 -0.68 -13.63 5.39
N LEU A 164 -0.91 -13.95 6.67
CA LEU A 164 -0.64 -15.29 7.20
C LEU A 164 -1.44 -16.41 6.50
N ALA A 165 -2.58 -16.08 5.90
CA ALA A 165 -3.39 -16.98 5.09
C ALA A 165 -3.02 -16.98 3.59
N SER A 166 -1.93 -16.31 3.19
CA SER A 166 -1.53 -16.09 1.79
C SER A 166 -2.60 -15.36 0.96
N LYS A 167 -3.31 -14.43 1.58
CA LYS A 167 -4.39 -13.64 0.95
C LYS A 167 -4.09 -12.14 0.91
N GLY A 168 -2.82 -11.74 1.00
CA GLY A 168 -2.43 -10.37 0.70
C GLY A 168 -2.76 -10.04 -0.75
N LEU A 169 -3.33 -8.87 -1.04
CA LEU A 169 -3.73 -8.52 -2.41
C LEU A 169 -2.52 -8.12 -3.26
N LEU A 170 -1.70 -7.20 -2.76
CA LEU A 170 -0.55 -6.67 -3.50
C LEU A 170 0.69 -7.55 -3.28
N ASN A 171 1.62 -7.53 -4.23
CA ASN A 171 2.86 -8.29 -4.06
C ASN A 171 3.71 -7.66 -2.95
N SER A 172 3.70 -6.33 -2.85
CA SER A 172 4.30 -5.56 -1.75
C SER A 172 3.80 -5.93 -0.36
N ASP A 173 2.63 -6.54 -0.24
CA ASP A 173 2.11 -7.06 1.04
C ASP A 173 2.70 -8.45 1.32
N GLU A 174 2.59 -9.37 0.35
CA GLU A 174 3.02 -10.76 0.52
C GLU A 174 4.53 -10.91 0.72
N ILE A 175 5.34 -9.96 0.21
CA ILE A 175 6.78 -9.97 0.45
C ILE A 175 7.15 -9.76 1.92
N LEU A 176 6.26 -9.19 2.75
CA LEU A 176 6.51 -9.01 4.18
C LEU A 176 6.62 -10.34 4.92
N ILE A 177 6.00 -11.41 4.43
CA ILE A 177 6.11 -12.74 5.05
C ILE A 177 7.02 -13.70 4.27
N THR A 178 7.27 -13.42 2.99
CA THR A 178 8.03 -14.33 2.10
C THR A 178 9.48 -13.94 1.89
N LYS A 179 9.89 -12.70 2.21
CA LYS A 179 11.25 -12.20 1.91
C LYS A 179 12.12 -11.86 3.12
N SER A 180 11.56 -11.78 4.33
CA SER A 180 12.32 -11.53 5.55
C SER A 180 11.68 -12.19 6.77
N GLN A 181 12.49 -12.90 7.55
CA GLN A 181 12.04 -13.55 8.78
C GLN A 181 11.66 -12.53 9.86
N VAL A 182 12.35 -11.38 9.90
CA VAL A 182 12.07 -10.31 10.86
C VAL A 182 10.69 -9.68 10.59
N THR A 183 10.40 -9.35 9.32
CA THR A 183 9.08 -8.81 8.98
C THR A 183 7.98 -9.86 9.16
N LYS A 184 8.26 -11.13 8.89
CA LYS A 184 7.32 -12.22 9.15
C LYS A 184 6.94 -12.31 10.64
N GLN A 185 7.91 -12.18 11.54
CA GLN A 185 7.67 -12.18 12.98
C GLN A 185 6.80 -10.98 13.42
N LEU A 186 7.08 -9.79 12.89
CA LEU A 186 6.24 -8.60 13.16
C LEU A 186 4.80 -8.80 12.64
N VAL A 187 4.64 -9.35 11.44
CA VAL A 187 3.31 -9.68 10.89
C VAL A 187 2.56 -10.67 11.79
N GLN A 188 3.25 -11.68 12.33
CA GLN A 188 2.64 -12.63 13.28
C GLN A 188 2.19 -11.93 14.56
N GLN A 189 3.05 -11.09 15.14
CA GLN A 189 2.74 -10.33 16.36
C GLN A 189 1.52 -9.41 16.16
N TYR A 190 1.49 -8.65 15.07
CA TYR A 190 0.37 -7.75 14.78
C TYR A 190 -0.92 -8.50 14.43
N ALA A 191 -0.83 -9.70 13.81
CA ALA A 191 -2.00 -10.54 13.57
C ALA A 191 -2.59 -11.12 14.87
N GLU A 192 -1.75 -11.46 15.83
CA GLU A 192 -2.14 -12.03 17.13
C GLU A 192 -2.65 -10.97 18.10
N ASN A 193 -2.05 -9.78 18.10
CA ASN A 193 -2.34 -8.71 19.04
C ASN A 193 -2.68 -7.39 18.32
N THR A 194 -3.96 -7.00 18.37
CA THR A 194 -4.45 -5.75 17.78
C THR A 194 -3.95 -4.51 18.53
N GLU A 195 -3.78 -4.59 19.85
CA GLU A 195 -3.26 -3.47 20.66
C GLU A 195 -1.82 -3.18 20.27
N LEU A 196 -0.98 -4.21 20.13
CA LEU A 196 0.41 -4.05 19.69
C LEU A 196 0.54 -3.48 18.27
N PHE A 197 -0.40 -3.77 17.37
CA PHE A 197 -0.44 -3.13 16.06
C PHE A 197 -0.78 -1.63 16.15
N PHE A 198 -1.55 -1.24 17.16
CA PHE A 198 -2.03 0.13 17.34
C PHE A 198 -1.10 1.04 18.14
N GLU A 199 -0.09 0.47 18.83
CA GLU A 199 0.99 1.18 19.52
C GLU A 199 2.09 1.67 18.57
#